data_AF-A0A849SQQ0-F1
#
_entry.id   AF-A0A849SQQ0-F1
#
_cell.length_a   1.000
_cell.length_b   1.000
_cell.length_c   1.000
_cell.angle_alpha   90.00
_cell.angle_beta   90.00
_cell.angle_gamma   90.00
#
_symmetry.space_group_name_H-M   'P 1'
#
loop_
_entity.id
_entity.type
_entity.pdbx_description
1 polymer ?
#
loop_
_entity_poly.entity_id
_entity_poly.type
_entity_poly.pdbx_seq_one_letter_code
_entity_poly.pdbx_strand_id
1 'polypeptide(L)'
;MKPTRPRRRKKVTTVTEQDPRGSRIVAIADSHLAAATAQRLATISARWAKQAGAGEDDALEVVAAAQRAREAASHAEDTETTDDAWAAARLAWAAVTSAREADERVKAAIAQALSEIGNPLARARRESRKAA
;
A
#
# COMPACT_ATOMS: atom_id res chain seq x y z
N MET A 1 2.98 68.29 -5.39
CA MET A 1 2.18 67.04 -5.47
C MET A 1 2.71 66.18 -6.62
N LYS A 2 3.20 64.97 -6.35
CA LYS A 2 3.59 64.01 -7.41
C LYS A 2 2.44 63.04 -7.66
N PRO A 3 2.04 62.76 -8.92
CA PRO A 3 1.00 61.78 -9.19
C PRO A 3 1.56 60.36 -9.01
N THR A 4 0.92 59.58 -8.14
CA THR A 4 1.20 58.15 -7.95
C THR A 4 0.75 57.37 -9.19
N ARG A 5 1.68 56.73 -9.88
CA ARG A 5 1.37 55.83 -11.00
C ARG A 5 0.52 54.64 -10.52
N PRO A 6 -0.50 54.21 -11.29
CA PRO A 6 -1.28 53.05 -10.93
C PRO A 6 -0.41 51.79 -10.94
N ARG A 7 -0.39 51.07 -9.82
CA ARG A 7 0.24 49.75 -9.70
C ARG A 7 -0.41 48.81 -10.72
N ARG A 8 0.36 48.42 -11.74
CA ARG A 8 -0.03 47.40 -12.73
C ARG A 8 -0.38 46.12 -11.97
N ARG A 9 -1.66 45.78 -11.87
CA ARG A 9 -2.11 44.50 -11.30
C ARG A 9 -1.46 43.39 -12.13
N LYS A 10 -0.58 42.60 -11.51
CA LYS A 10 -0.11 41.35 -12.10
C LYS A 10 -1.35 40.50 -12.31
N LYS A 11 -1.70 40.22 -13.58
CA LYS A 11 -2.62 39.13 -13.89
C LYS A 11 -1.97 37.88 -13.31
N VAL A 12 -2.59 37.33 -12.26
CA VAL A 12 -2.32 35.95 -11.87
C VAL A 12 -2.73 35.15 -13.09
N THR A 13 -1.75 34.69 -13.85
CA THR A 13 -1.98 33.67 -14.87
C THR A 13 -2.47 32.47 -14.09
N THR A 14 -3.79 32.29 -14.04
CA THR A 14 -4.40 31.00 -13.74
C THR A 14 -3.63 29.99 -14.55
N VAL A 15 -2.89 29.12 -13.86
CA VAL A 15 -2.13 28.04 -14.47
C VAL A 15 -3.12 27.29 -15.34
N THR A 16 -2.94 27.49 -16.64
CA THR A 16 -3.70 26.93 -17.72
C THR A 16 -3.70 25.42 -17.53
N GLU A 17 -4.90 24.84 -17.47
CA GLU A 17 -5.21 23.50 -17.97
C GLU A 17 -4.08 22.47 -17.74
N GLN A 18 -4.10 21.77 -16.60
CA GLN A 18 -3.26 20.59 -16.41
C GLN A 18 -3.46 19.70 -17.63
N ASP A 19 -2.39 19.46 -18.40
CA ASP A 19 -2.42 18.54 -19.52
C ASP A 19 -3.01 17.21 -19.04
N PRO A 20 -4.22 16.83 -19.50
CA PRO A 20 -4.90 15.64 -19.01
C PRO A 20 -4.08 14.38 -19.26
N ARG A 21 -3.22 14.38 -20.30
CA ARG A 21 -2.29 13.28 -20.58
C ARG A 21 -1.17 13.22 -19.56
N GLY A 22 -0.57 14.35 -19.19
CA GLY A 22 0.45 14.43 -18.14
C GLY A 22 -0.07 13.94 -16.80
N SER A 23 -1.30 14.33 -16.43
CA SER A 23 -1.95 13.86 -15.20
C SER A 23 -2.24 12.35 -15.23
N ARG A 24 -2.65 11.79 -16.37
CA ARG A 24 -2.90 10.35 -16.52
C ARG A 24 -1.62 9.52 -16.38
N ILE A 25 -0.52 9.94 -17.01
CA ILE A 25 0.78 9.27 -16.90
C ILE A 25 1.26 9.23 -15.45
N VAL A 26 1.04 10.30 -14.68
CA VAL A 26 1.37 10.35 -13.25
C VAL A 26 0.52 9.35 -12.46
N ALA A 27 -0.78 9.26 -12.72
CA ALA A 27 -1.66 8.29 -12.05
C ALA A 27 -1.24 6.84 -12.32
N ILE A 28 -0.89 6.50 -13.56
CA ILE A 28 -0.36 5.18 -13.94
C ILE A 28 0.95 4.89 -13.20
N ALA A 29 1.89 5.84 -13.21
CA ALA A 29 3.16 5.66 -12.49
C ALA A 29 2.94 5.45 -10.98
N ASP A 30 1.99 6.18 -10.38
CA ASP A 30 1.64 6.05 -8.97
C ASP A 30 1.00 4.67 -8.66
N SER A 31 0.13 4.16 -9.53
CA SER A 31 -0.45 2.82 -9.37
C SER A 31 0.61 1.71 -9.46
N HIS A 32 1.59 1.83 -10.36
CA HIS A 32 2.71 0.87 -10.41
C HIS A 32 3.63 0.95 -9.19
N LEU A 33 3.85 2.15 -8.65
CA LEU A 33 4.60 2.31 -7.40
C LEU A 33 3.88 1.62 -6.23
N ALA A 34 2.55 1.75 -6.15
CA ALA A 34 1.74 1.05 -5.16
C ALA A 34 1.85 -0.47 -5.32
N ALA A 35 1.70 -0.99 -6.56
CA ALA A 35 1.84 -2.42 -6.85
C ALA A 35 3.23 -2.97 -6.47
N ALA A 36 4.31 -2.25 -6.82
CA ALA A 36 5.67 -2.63 -6.45
C ALA A 36 5.88 -2.63 -4.92
N THR A 37 5.25 -1.69 -4.22
CA THR A 37 5.30 -1.60 -2.75
C THR A 37 4.60 -2.81 -2.11
N ALA A 38 3.39 -3.16 -2.55
CA ALA A 38 2.69 -4.35 -2.05
C ALA A 38 3.45 -5.64 -2.37
N GLN A 39 4.02 -5.76 -3.58
CA GLN A 39 4.81 -6.92 -3.96
C GLN A 39 6.08 -7.08 -3.10
N ARG A 40 6.72 -5.97 -2.72
CA ARG A 40 7.87 -6.00 -1.80
C ARG A 40 7.46 -6.52 -0.43
N LEU A 41 6.31 -6.09 0.10
CA LEU A 41 5.78 -6.62 1.35
C LEU A 41 5.51 -8.12 1.22
N ALA A 42 4.77 -8.56 0.20
CA ALA A 42 4.47 -9.97 -0.05
C ALA A 42 5.73 -10.86 -0.05
N THR A 43 6.79 -10.45 -0.76
CA THR A 43 8.06 -11.18 -0.80
C THR A 43 8.73 -11.27 0.58
N ILE A 44 8.72 -10.18 1.33
CA ILE A 44 9.34 -10.12 2.67
C ILE A 44 8.53 -10.99 3.64
N SER A 45 7.22 -10.76 3.75
CA SER A 45 6.34 -11.45 4.68
C SER A 45 6.31 -12.96 4.42
N ALA A 46 6.20 -13.39 3.16
CA ALA A 46 6.24 -14.81 2.81
C ALA A 46 7.57 -15.48 3.19
N ARG A 47 8.70 -14.78 2.98
CA ARG A 47 10.02 -15.31 3.37
C ARG A 47 10.12 -15.47 4.88
N TRP A 48 9.71 -14.46 5.64
CA TRP A 48 9.77 -14.50 7.10
C TRP A 48 8.82 -15.54 7.70
N ALA A 49 7.57 -15.60 7.20
CA ALA A 49 6.60 -16.60 7.65
C ALA A 49 7.13 -18.03 7.43
N LYS A 50 7.71 -18.30 6.25
CA LYS A 50 8.35 -19.58 5.94
C LYS A 50 9.53 -19.89 6.87
N GLN A 51 10.39 -18.92 7.14
CA GLN A 51 11.57 -19.12 8.01
C GLN A 51 11.18 -19.35 9.48
N ALA A 52 10.15 -18.67 9.95
CA ALA A 52 9.67 -18.79 11.33
C ALA A 52 8.71 -19.98 11.53
N GLY A 53 8.11 -20.52 10.47
CA GLY A 53 7.06 -21.53 10.55
C GLY A 53 5.77 -20.99 11.19
N ALA A 54 5.50 -19.69 11.05
CA ALA A 54 4.37 -19.00 11.66
C ALA A 54 3.85 -17.87 10.77
N GLY A 55 2.53 -17.63 10.78
CA GLY A 55 1.91 -16.54 10.01
C GLY A 55 1.75 -16.81 8.50
N GLU A 56 1.63 -18.08 8.10
CA GLU A 56 1.49 -18.45 6.67
C GLU A 56 0.21 -17.91 6.05
N ASP A 57 -0.94 -18.06 6.73
CA ASP A 57 -2.23 -17.55 6.23
C ASP A 57 -2.22 -16.03 6.04
N ASP A 58 -1.67 -15.29 7.01
CA ASP A 58 -1.53 -13.84 6.91
C ASP A 58 -0.57 -13.46 5.77
N ALA A 59 0.51 -14.22 5.56
CA ALA A 59 1.42 -13.98 4.45
C ALA A 59 0.77 -14.22 3.08
N LEU A 60 -0.13 -15.21 2.95
CA LEU A 60 -0.94 -15.41 1.76
C LEU A 60 -1.89 -14.22 1.53
N GLU A 61 -2.42 -13.63 2.59
CA GLU A 61 -3.22 -12.41 2.48
C GLU A 61 -2.42 -11.21 1.98
N VAL A 62 -1.15 -11.05 2.41
CA VAL A 62 -0.24 -10.05 1.85
C VAL A 62 -0.04 -10.27 0.34
N VAL A 63 0.12 -11.53 -0.10
CA VAL A 63 0.26 -11.89 -1.52
C VAL A 63 -1.00 -11.55 -2.31
N ALA A 64 -2.19 -11.90 -1.80
CA ALA A 64 -3.46 -11.57 -2.43
C ALA A 64 -3.68 -10.05 -2.53
N ALA A 65 -3.27 -9.28 -1.53
CA ALA A 65 -3.29 -7.82 -1.59
C ALA A 65 -2.33 -7.28 -2.66
N ALA A 66 -1.13 -7.85 -2.81
CA ALA A 66 -0.21 -7.48 -3.88
C ALA A 66 -0.77 -7.76 -5.28
N GLN A 67 -1.48 -8.89 -5.47
CA GLN A 67 -2.16 -9.21 -6.72
C GLN A 67 -3.23 -8.17 -7.06
N ARG A 68 -4.10 -7.80 -6.10
CA ARG A 68 -5.10 -6.73 -6.29
C ARG A 68 -4.46 -5.39 -6.65
N ALA A 69 -3.33 -5.04 -6.03
CA ALA A 69 -2.61 -3.82 -6.36
C ALA A 69 -2.09 -3.83 -7.81
N ARG A 70 -1.63 -4.99 -8.28
CA ARG A 70 -1.19 -5.18 -9.67
C ARG A 70 -2.34 -5.09 -10.67
N GLU A 71 -3.47 -5.72 -10.37
CA GLU A 71 -4.68 -5.64 -11.19
C GLU A 71 -5.18 -4.20 -11.31
N ALA A 72 -5.18 -3.45 -10.19
CA ALA A 72 -5.51 -2.03 -10.20
C ALA A 72 -4.52 -1.20 -11.04
N ALA A 73 -3.21 -1.51 -10.99
CA ALA A 73 -2.23 -0.84 -11.83
C ALA A 73 -2.44 -1.12 -13.33
N SER A 74 -2.72 -2.37 -13.71
CA SER A 74 -3.07 -2.70 -15.11
C SER A 74 -4.36 -1.99 -15.55
N HIS A 75 -5.37 -1.90 -14.67
CA HIS A 75 -6.58 -1.14 -14.97
C HIS A 75 -6.30 0.37 -15.20
N ALA A 76 -5.32 0.95 -14.50
CA ALA A 76 -4.90 2.33 -14.73
C ALA A 76 -4.25 2.52 -16.12
N GLU A 77 -3.56 1.51 -16.64
CA GLU A 77 -2.98 1.54 -18.00
C GLU A 77 -4.07 1.49 -19.08
N ASP A 78 -5.10 0.67 -18.85
CA ASP A 78 -6.15 0.37 -19.82
C ASP A 78 -7.21 1.48 -19.94
N THR A 79 -7.30 2.38 -18.94
CA THR A 79 -8.32 3.42 -18.95
C THR A 79 -7.97 4.63 -19.81
N GLU A 80 -8.99 5.18 -20.47
CA GLU A 80 -8.84 6.33 -21.35
C GLU A 80 -8.83 7.67 -20.59
N THR A 81 -9.49 7.72 -19.43
CA THR A 81 -9.71 8.97 -18.69
C THR A 81 -8.69 9.17 -17.55
N THR A 82 -8.39 10.44 -17.27
CA THR A 82 -7.50 10.81 -16.15
C THR A 82 -8.12 10.46 -14.80
N ASP A 83 -9.43 10.63 -14.64
CA ASP A 83 -10.13 10.39 -13.38
C ASP A 83 -10.16 8.90 -13.01
N ASP A 84 -10.40 8.03 -14.00
CA ASP A 84 -10.38 6.58 -13.80
C ASP A 84 -8.96 6.08 -13.50
N ALA A 85 -7.93 6.64 -14.15
CA ALA A 85 -6.54 6.30 -13.83
C ALA A 85 -6.21 6.65 -12.37
N TRP A 86 -6.68 7.80 -11.89
CA TRP A 86 -6.55 8.17 -10.48
C TRP A 86 -7.40 7.31 -9.54
N ALA A 87 -8.59 6.88 -9.95
CA ALA A 87 -9.39 5.93 -9.18
C ALA A 87 -8.65 4.59 -9.03
N ALA A 88 -8.09 4.07 -10.12
CA ALA A 88 -7.28 2.86 -10.14
C ALA A 88 -6.02 2.98 -9.26
N ALA A 89 -5.31 4.12 -9.30
CA ALA A 89 -4.18 4.40 -8.40
C ALA A 89 -4.58 4.36 -6.93
N ARG A 90 -5.73 4.96 -6.55
CA ARG A 90 -6.24 4.89 -5.18
C ARG A 90 -6.60 3.47 -4.75
N LEU A 91 -7.17 2.67 -5.65
CA LEU A 91 -7.45 1.24 -5.39
C LEU A 91 -6.15 0.45 -5.17
N ALA A 92 -5.09 0.73 -5.96
CA ALA A 92 -3.79 0.12 -5.77
C ALA A 92 -3.22 0.45 -4.37
N TRP A 93 -3.30 1.71 -3.93
CA TRP A 93 -2.88 2.12 -2.59
C TRP A 93 -3.74 1.54 -1.46
N ALA A 94 -5.05 1.38 -1.67
CA ALA A 94 -5.91 0.69 -0.71
C ALA A 94 -5.44 -0.77 -0.52
N ALA A 95 -5.06 -1.45 -1.60
CA ALA A 95 -4.47 -2.78 -1.52
C ALA A 95 -3.12 -2.79 -0.80
N VAL A 96 -2.28 -1.75 -0.94
CA VAL A 96 -1.06 -1.60 -0.10
C VAL A 96 -1.39 -1.53 1.38
N THR A 97 -2.44 -0.79 1.76
CA THR A 97 -2.88 -0.71 3.17
C THR A 97 -3.28 -2.08 3.70
N SER A 98 -4.09 -2.85 2.95
CA SER A 98 -4.41 -4.23 3.34
C SER A 98 -3.17 -5.12 3.45
N ALA A 99 -2.21 -4.97 2.53
CA ALA A 99 -0.94 -5.71 2.58
C ALA A 99 -0.15 -5.39 3.86
N ARG A 100 -0.14 -4.13 4.31
CA ARG A 100 0.51 -3.71 5.55
C ARG A 100 -0.19 -4.27 6.79
N GLU A 101 -1.51 -4.24 6.83
CA GLU A 101 -2.28 -4.80 7.94
C GLU A 101 -2.04 -6.31 8.10
N ALA A 102 -2.00 -7.05 6.98
CA ALA A 102 -1.64 -8.46 6.99
C ALA A 102 -0.16 -8.69 7.39
N ASP A 103 0.78 -7.86 6.91
CA ASP A 103 2.20 -7.94 7.32
C ASP A 103 2.39 -7.71 8.84
N GLU A 104 1.64 -6.81 9.45
CA GLU A 104 1.65 -6.63 10.91
C GLU A 104 1.15 -7.87 11.65
N ARG A 105 0.15 -8.58 11.12
CA ARG A 105 -0.28 -9.88 11.66
C ARG A 105 0.78 -10.96 11.51
N VAL A 106 1.49 -11.02 10.38
CA VAL A 106 2.65 -11.92 10.20
C VAL A 106 3.70 -11.64 11.28
N LYS A 107 4.07 -10.38 11.50
CA LYS A 107 5.03 -10.00 12.54
C LYS A 107 4.57 -10.41 13.93
N ALA A 108 3.30 -10.20 14.27
CA ALA A 108 2.74 -10.59 15.55
C ALA A 108 2.79 -12.12 15.75
N ALA A 109 2.46 -12.91 14.73
CA ALA A 109 2.52 -14.36 14.77
C ALA A 109 3.96 -14.87 14.98
N ILE A 110 4.93 -14.28 14.28
CA ILE A 110 6.35 -14.62 14.43
C ILE A 110 6.86 -14.25 15.83
N ALA A 111 6.54 -13.05 16.31
CA ALA A 111 6.93 -12.61 17.65
C ALA A 111 6.37 -13.54 18.74
N GLN A 112 5.12 -13.97 18.58
CA GLN A 112 4.51 -14.95 19.47
C GLN A 112 5.24 -16.30 19.42
N ALA A 113 5.51 -16.83 18.23
CA ALA A 113 6.21 -18.11 18.08
C ALA A 113 7.61 -18.07 18.74
N LEU A 114 8.36 -16.99 18.54
CA LEU A 114 9.68 -16.80 19.17
C LEU A 114 9.58 -16.69 20.70
N SER A 115 8.54 -16.03 21.22
CA SER A 115 8.29 -15.96 22.66
C SER A 115 7.99 -17.33 23.27
N GLU A 116 7.24 -18.18 22.57
CA GLU A 116 6.93 -19.55 23.01
C GLU A 116 8.19 -20.44 23.05
N ILE A 117 9.14 -20.24 22.13
CA ILE A 117 10.44 -20.93 22.14
C ILE A 117 11.29 -20.48 23.35
N GLY A 118 11.30 -19.17 23.63
CA GLY A 118 12.05 -18.61 24.76
C GLY A 118 11.40 -18.81 26.13
N ASN A 119 10.11 -19.17 26.18
CA ASN A 119 9.35 -19.34 27.43
C ASN A 119 8.32 -20.49 27.35
N PRO A 120 8.68 -21.71 27.78
CA PRO A 120 7.80 -22.88 27.68
C PRO A 120 6.54 -22.79 28.53
N LEU A 121 6.50 -21.94 29.57
CA LEU A 121 5.29 -21.70 30.38
C LEU A 121 4.22 -20.95 29.59
N ALA A 122 4.61 -20.12 28.61
CA ALA A 122 3.67 -19.43 27.73
C ALA A 122 2.93 -20.42 26.82
N ARG A 123 3.65 -21.41 26.30
CA ARG A 123 3.08 -22.50 25.50
C ARG A 123 2.06 -23.33 26.29
N ALA A 124 2.43 -23.77 27.50
CA ALA A 124 1.55 -24.57 28.36
C ALA A 124 0.21 -23.86 28.67
N ARG A 125 0.23 -22.55 28.95
CA ARG A 125 -1.00 -21.77 29.22
C ARG A 125 -1.93 -21.68 28.01
N ARG A 126 -1.39 -21.66 26.79
CA ARG A 126 -2.18 -21.62 25.55
C ARG A 126 -2.84 -22.96 25.27
N GLU A 127 -2.12 -24.06 25.47
CA GLU A 127 -2.65 -25.42 25.34
C GLU A 127 -3.78 -25.66 26.35
N SER A 128 -3.62 -25.22 27.60
CA SER A 128 -4.69 -25.29 28.61
C SER A 128 -5.94 -24.46 28.27
N ARG A 129 -5.80 -23.31 27.59
CA ARG A 129 -6.94 -22.50 27.13
C ARG A 129 -7.65 -23.07 25.90
N LYS A 130 -6.97 -23.85 25.07
CA LYS A 130 -7.59 -24.53 23.92
C LYS A 130 -8.35 -25.79 24.32
N ALA A 131 -8.02 -26.37 25.47
CA ALA A 131 -8.62 -27.60 25.99
C ALA A 131 -9.83 -27.37 26.92
N ALA A 132 -10.12 -26.11 27.25
CA ALA A 132 -11.25 -25.68 28.08
C ALA A 132 -12.33 -25.03 27.21
#